data_AF-A0A2N1QZR3-F1
#
_entry.id   AF-A0A2N1QZR3-F1
#
_cell.length_a   1.000
_cell.length_b   1.000
_cell.length_c   1.000
_cell.angle_alpha   90.00
_cell.angle_beta   90.00
_cell.angle_gamma   90.00
#
_symmetry.space_group_name_H-M   'P 1'
#
loop_
_entity.id
_entity.type
_entity.pdbx_description
1 polymer ?
#
loop_
_entity_poly.entity_id
_entity_poly.type
_entity_poly.pdbx_seq_one_letter_code
_entity_poly.pdbx_strand_id
1 'polypeptide(L)'
;MTAYFHDWDEIIPDTRPADLSNLRQGQMVMLRLLKILHKACQDLGLTYWLCGGTLIGAIRHDGFIPWDDDVDVFMPRDHYEELRRRAAEVLPYDVYLQTDSPWIRLVDRFGTKEIEEGNDFIFIDIFPVLRFPLGRKLLRKAWMLIPPYPLPGVPGDLPVIAKTRRWMIQAAAIALRGIGATHLIRYLCRLGPRRYWSYDLPVTWRFYYRDDWVFPLKL
;
A
#
# COMPACT_ATOMS: atom_id res chain seq x y z
N MET A 1 -22.73 -20.65 -8.91
CA MET A 1 -21.33 -20.19 -8.78
C MET A 1 -20.78 -20.16 -10.19
N THR A 2 -20.69 -18.97 -10.79
CA THR A 2 -20.15 -18.80 -12.14
C THR A 2 -18.64 -18.93 -12.03
N ALA A 3 -18.06 -20.00 -12.57
CA ALA A 3 -16.62 -20.09 -12.70
C ALA A 3 -16.17 -19.08 -13.76
N TYR A 4 -15.26 -18.18 -13.41
CA TYR A 4 -14.65 -17.24 -14.34
C TYR A 4 -13.63 -18.00 -15.20
N PHE A 5 -14.12 -18.76 -16.20
CA PHE A 5 -13.25 -19.37 -17.20
C PHE A 5 -12.84 -18.29 -18.20
N HIS A 6 -11.70 -17.68 -17.95
CA HIS A 6 -11.03 -16.76 -18.86
C HIS A 6 -9.91 -17.49 -19.58
N ASP A 7 -9.86 -17.37 -20.90
CA ASP A 7 -8.63 -17.65 -21.64
C ASP A 7 -7.68 -16.46 -21.47
N TRP A 8 -6.83 -16.52 -20.45
CA TRP A 8 -5.93 -15.42 -20.10
C TRP A 8 -4.87 -15.15 -21.16
N ASP A 9 -4.50 -16.17 -21.94
CA ASP A 9 -3.52 -16.02 -23.01
C ASP A 9 -4.10 -15.24 -24.20
N GLU A 10 -5.42 -15.29 -24.40
CA GLU A 10 -6.11 -14.46 -25.39
C GLU A 10 -6.36 -13.03 -24.86
N ILE A 11 -6.78 -12.89 -23.59
CA ILE A 11 -7.21 -11.60 -23.03
C ILE A 11 -6.02 -10.71 -22.65
N ILE A 12 -5.02 -11.29 -21.97
CA ILE A 12 -3.85 -10.57 -21.46
C ILE A 12 -2.58 -11.42 -21.71
N PRO A 13 -2.18 -11.56 -22.99
CA PRO A 13 -1.01 -12.34 -23.36
C PRO A 13 0.25 -11.81 -22.68
N ASP A 14 1.18 -12.72 -22.39
CA ASP A 14 2.54 -12.34 -22.07
C ASP A 14 3.29 -11.95 -23.34
N THR A 15 3.54 -10.65 -23.50
CA THR A 15 4.20 -10.08 -24.67
C THR A 15 5.62 -9.63 -24.38
N ARG A 16 6.34 -10.28 -23.46
CA ARG A 16 7.75 -9.95 -23.15
C ARG A 16 8.62 -10.00 -24.42
N PRO A 17 9.14 -8.85 -24.89
CA PRO A 17 9.99 -8.80 -26.07
C PRO A 17 11.44 -9.15 -25.69
N ALA A 18 12.03 -10.13 -26.39
CA ALA A 18 13.36 -10.66 -26.08
C ALA A 18 14.51 -9.68 -26.38
N ASP A 19 14.24 -8.65 -27.18
CA ASP A 19 15.22 -7.66 -27.65
C ASP A 19 15.32 -6.41 -26.75
N LEU A 20 14.47 -6.29 -25.72
CA LEU A 20 14.50 -5.15 -24.80
C LEU A 20 15.37 -5.39 -23.57
N SER A 21 15.76 -4.32 -22.89
CA SER A 21 16.54 -4.41 -21.64
C SER A 21 15.80 -5.20 -20.55
N ASN A 22 16.53 -5.82 -19.61
CA ASN A 22 15.95 -6.55 -18.48
C ASN A 22 14.92 -5.71 -17.71
N LEU A 23 15.24 -4.43 -17.48
CA LEU A 23 14.31 -3.47 -16.86
C LEU A 23 13.01 -3.35 -17.65
N ARG A 24 13.11 -3.18 -18.97
CA ARG A 24 11.92 -2.99 -19.81
C ARG A 24 11.10 -4.27 -19.92
N GLN A 25 11.73 -5.43 -19.99
CA GLN A 25 11.03 -6.72 -19.91
C GLN A 25 10.28 -6.85 -18.57
N GLY A 26 10.92 -6.46 -17.46
CA GLY A 26 10.29 -6.41 -16.14
C GLY A 26 9.07 -5.49 -16.10
N GLN A 27 9.17 -4.28 -16.66
CA GLN A 27 8.05 -3.34 -16.78
C GLN A 27 6.87 -3.93 -17.57
N MET A 28 7.13 -4.72 -18.62
CA MET A 28 6.07 -5.36 -19.40
C MET A 28 5.34 -6.45 -18.59
N VAL A 29 6.06 -7.22 -17.77
CA VAL A 29 5.45 -8.19 -16.85
C VAL A 29 4.64 -7.48 -15.77
N MET A 30 5.17 -6.42 -15.14
CA MET A 30 4.43 -5.66 -14.15
C MET A 30 3.17 -5.00 -14.73
N LEU A 31 3.23 -4.52 -15.98
CA LEU A 31 2.05 -4.02 -16.69
C LEU A 31 1.01 -5.13 -16.90
N ARG A 32 1.45 -6.33 -17.27
CA ARG A 32 0.57 -7.51 -17.39
C ARG A 32 -0.08 -7.84 -16.06
N LEU A 33 0.69 -7.89 -14.97
CA LEU A 33 0.17 -8.11 -13.61
C LEU A 33 -0.86 -7.04 -13.22
N LEU A 34 -0.63 -5.77 -13.55
CA LEU A 34 -1.57 -4.68 -13.29
C LEU A 34 -2.88 -4.84 -14.09
N LYS A 35 -2.81 -5.30 -15.34
CA LYS A 35 -4.00 -5.61 -16.15
C LYS A 35 -4.77 -6.80 -15.59
N ILE A 36 -4.08 -7.84 -15.14
CA ILE A 36 -4.69 -9.01 -14.47
C ILE A 36 -5.39 -8.57 -13.18
N LEU A 37 -4.73 -7.75 -12.36
CA LEU A 37 -5.34 -7.17 -11.16
C LEU A 37 -6.59 -6.36 -11.51
N HIS A 38 -6.53 -5.55 -12.57
CA HIS A 38 -7.67 -4.76 -13.02
C HIS A 38 -8.87 -5.65 -13.37
N LYS A 39 -8.64 -6.70 -14.17
CA LYS A 39 -9.68 -7.65 -14.57
C LYS A 39 -10.27 -8.39 -13.36
N ALA A 40 -9.41 -8.88 -12.47
CA ALA A 40 -9.83 -9.53 -11.23
C ALA A 40 -10.69 -8.58 -10.36
N CYS A 41 -10.32 -7.30 -10.27
CA CYS A 41 -11.11 -6.30 -9.56
C CYS A 41 -12.46 -6.05 -10.24
N GLN A 42 -12.53 -5.96 -11.57
CA GLN A 42 -13.80 -5.83 -12.30
C GLN A 42 -14.73 -7.02 -12.04
N ASP A 43 -14.19 -8.24 -12.08
CA ASP A 43 -14.95 -9.47 -11.89
C ASP A 43 -15.52 -9.61 -10.48
N LEU A 44 -14.78 -9.13 -9.49
CA LEU A 44 -15.15 -9.15 -8.08
C LEU A 44 -15.89 -7.89 -7.62
N GLY A 45 -16.03 -6.86 -8.47
CA GLY A 45 -16.59 -5.57 -8.09
C GLY A 45 -15.73 -4.79 -7.08
N LEU A 46 -14.41 -4.99 -7.11
CA LEU A 46 -13.44 -4.34 -6.24
C LEU A 46 -12.88 -3.08 -6.90
N THR A 47 -12.38 -2.18 -6.06
CA THR A 47 -11.75 -0.93 -6.49
C THR A 47 -10.33 -0.83 -5.96
N TYR A 48 -9.46 -0.24 -6.75
CA TYR A 48 -8.09 0.14 -6.38
C TYR A 48 -7.72 1.42 -7.12
N TRP A 49 -6.57 2.01 -6.79
CA TRP A 49 -6.00 3.12 -7.54
C TRP A 49 -4.48 3.07 -7.52
N LEU A 50 -3.85 3.65 -8.55
CA LEU A 50 -2.39 3.77 -8.62
C LEU A 50 -1.89 4.74 -7.55
N CYS A 51 -0.68 4.51 -7.05
CA CYS A 51 -0.03 5.43 -6.11
C CYS A 51 1.46 5.64 -6.43
N GLY A 52 2.11 6.51 -5.67
CA GLY A 52 3.57 6.68 -5.73
C GLY A 52 4.11 7.04 -7.13
N GLY A 53 5.25 6.43 -7.47
CA GLY A 53 5.92 6.57 -8.77
C GLY A 53 5.04 6.10 -9.92
N THR A 54 4.27 5.02 -9.72
CA THR A 54 3.36 4.45 -10.71
C THR A 54 2.31 5.45 -11.19
N LEU A 55 1.64 6.17 -10.27
CA LEU A 55 0.65 7.19 -10.64
C LEU A 55 1.31 8.38 -11.37
N ILE A 56 2.49 8.80 -10.92
CA ILE A 56 3.25 9.90 -11.55
C ILE A 56 3.67 9.50 -12.96
N GLY A 57 4.15 8.27 -13.15
CA GLY A 57 4.50 7.72 -14.46
C GLY A 57 3.31 7.74 -15.40
N ALA A 58 2.17 7.20 -14.96
CA ALA A 58 0.97 7.10 -15.79
C ALA A 58 0.52 8.47 -16.31
N ILE A 59 0.62 9.54 -15.51
CA ILE A 59 0.22 10.90 -15.91
C ILE A 59 1.32 11.62 -16.71
N ARG A 60 2.60 11.44 -16.36
CA ARG A 60 3.72 12.23 -16.91
C ARG A 60 4.33 11.64 -18.18
N HIS A 61 4.38 10.31 -18.28
CA HIS A 61 5.07 9.57 -19.33
C HIS A 61 4.15 8.64 -20.12
N ASP A 62 2.83 8.72 -19.89
CA ASP A 62 1.83 7.82 -20.47
C ASP A 62 2.18 6.33 -20.22
N GLY A 63 2.82 6.03 -19.10
CA GLY A 63 3.36 4.71 -18.80
C GLY A 63 4.33 4.70 -17.61
N PHE A 64 5.34 3.86 -17.65
CA PHE A 64 6.36 3.82 -16.60
C PHE A 64 7.24 5.08 -16.62
N ILE A 65 7.71 5.50 -15.44
CA ILE A 65 8.91 6.33 -15.39
C ILE A 65 10.06 5.49 -15.98
N PRO A 66 10.91 6.01 -16.89
CA PRO A 66 11.83 5.17 -17.65
C PRO A 66 12.79 4.32 -16.80
N TRP A 67 13.11 4.78 -15.59
CA TRP A 67 13.99 4.11 -14.63
C TRP A 67 13.26 3.44 -13.46
N ASP A 68 11.92 3.45 -13.42
CA ASP A 68 11.12 2.74 -12.41
C ASP A 68 11.17 1.23 -12.64
N ASP A 69 11.25 0.46 -11.56
CA ASP A 69 11.28 -1.00 -11.54
C ASP A 69 10.22 -1.63 -10.62
N ASP A 70 9.24 -0.84 -10.15
CA ASP A 70 8.13 -1.27 -9.33
C ASP A 70 6.76 -0.75 -9.82
N VAL A 71 5.69 -1.34 -9.28
CA VAL A 71 4.31 -0.89 -9.46
C VAL A 71 3.59 -0.99 -8.13
N ASP A 72 3.06 0.15 -7.69
CA ASP A 72 2.36 0.28 -6.43
C ASP A 72 0.89 0.66 -6.65
N VAL A 73 0.00 -0.05 -5.95
CA VAL A 73 -1.42 0.31 -5.91
C VAL A 73 -1.95 0.37 -4.48
N PHE A 74 -2.90 1.27 -4.24
CA PHE A 74 -3.68 1.27 -3.01
C PHE A 74 -5.02 0.58 -3.23
N MET A 75 -5.43 -0.21 -2.24
CA MET A 75 -6.71 -0.91 -2.24
C MET A 75 -7.42 -0.73 -0.88
N PRO A 76 -8.73 -0.40 -0.84
CA PRO A 76 -9.49 -0.38 0.39
C PRO A 76 -9.35 -1.69 1.15
N ARG A 77 -9.13 -1.62 2.46
CA ARG A 77 -8.90 -2.78 3.33
C ARG A 77 -9.90 -3.92 3.12
N ASP A 78 -11.18 -3.58 3.01
CA ASP A 78 -12.25 -4.56 2.85
C ASP A 78 -12.15 -5.26 1.48
N HIS A 79 -11.82 -4.51 0.42
CA HIS A 79 -11.61 -5.06 -0.93
C HIS A 79 -10.33 -5.89 -1.02
N TYR A 80 -9.29 -5.48 -0.30
CA TYR A 80 -8.05 -6.22 -0.21
C TYR A 80 -8.26 -7.60 0.40
N GLU A 81 -9.03 -7.70 1.50
CA GLU A 81 -9.35 -9.01 2.10
C GLU A 81 -10.27 -9.84 1.21
N GLU A 82 -11.16 -9.20 0.45
CA GLU A 82 -11.98 -9.89 -0.54
C GLU A 82 -11.13 -10.48 -1.67
N LEU A 83 -10.23 -9.69 -2.25
CA LEU A 83 -9.27 -10.16 -3.25
C LEU A 83 -8.47 -11.33 -2.71
N ARG A 84 -7.92 -11.22 -1.50
CA ARG A 84 -7.14 -12.28 -0.86
C ARG A 84 -7.92 -13.59 -0.73
N ARG A 85 -9.20 -13.52 -0.35
CA ARG A 85 -10.05 -14.71 -0.18
C ARG A 85 -10.43 -15.37 -1.50
N ARG A 86 -10.63 -14.57 -2.55
CA ARG A 86 -11.19 -15.02 -3.83
C ARG A 86 -10.19 -15.06 -4.97
N ALA A 87 -8.90 -14.83 -4.70
CA ALA A 87 -7.85 -14.77 -5.71
C ALA A 87 -7.81 -16.02 -6.61
N ALA A 88 -7.97 -17.21 -6.02
CA ALA A 88 -7.97 -18.47 -6.76
C ALA A 88 -9.13 -18.61 -7.76
N GLU A 89 -10.19 -17.81 -7.64
CA GLU A 89 -11.33 -17.80 -8.57
C GLU A 89 -11.07 -16.93 -9.81
N VAL A 90 -10.15 -15.95 -9.71
CA VAL A 90 -10.03 -14.85 -10.68
C VAL A 90 -8.62 -14.59 -11.17
N LEU A 91 -7.60 -15.29 -10.67
CA LEU A 91 -6.23 -15.17 -11.15
C LEU A 91 -5.89 -16.32 -12.10
N PRO A 92 -5.06 -16.06 -13.14
CA PRO A 92 -4.52 -17.11 -13.98
C PRO A 92 -3.53 -17.99 -13.21
N TYR A 93 -3.24 -19.16 -13.76
CA TYR A 93 -2.37 -20.17 -13.14
C TYR A 93 -0.94 -19.66 -12.85
N ASP A 94 -0.43 -18.81 -13.73
CA ASP A 94 0.92 -18.24 -13.68
C ASP A 94 1.03 -17.00 -12.77
N VAL A 95 -0.04 -16.61 -12.09
CA VAL A 95 -0.04 -15.48 -11.16
C VAL A 95 -0.61 -15.88 -9.80
N TYR A 96 0.01 -15.42 -8.71
CA TYR A 96 -0.44 -15.73 -7.36
C TYR A 96 -0.24 -14.56 -6.39
N LEU A 97 -0.94 -14.63 -5.25
CA LEU A 97 -0.75 -13.69 -4.15
C LEU A 97 0.29 -14.22 -3.16
N GLN A 98 1.32 -13.44 -2.92
CA GLN A 98 2.30 -13.66 -1.84
C GLN A 98 1.95 -12.74 -0.65
N THR A 99 1.94 -13.31 0.55
CA THR A 99 1.45 -12.65 1.78
C THR A 99 2.45 -12.71 2.95
N ASP A 100 3.74 -12.82 2.66
CA ASP A 100 4.83 -12.84 3.64
C ASP A 100 5.25 -11.42 4.08
N SER A 101 4.85 -10.39 3.33
CA SER A 101 5.05 -9.00 3.67
C SER A 101 3.83 -8.41 4.40
N PRO A 102 3.95 -7.20 4.98
CA PRO A 102 2.81 -6.50 5.57
C PRO A 102 1.72 -6.04 4.57
N TRP A 103 1.97 -6.22 3.28
CA TRP A 103 1.05 -5.99 2.17
C TRP A 103 0.95 -7.26 1.30
N ILE A 104 0.20 -7.22 0.20
CA ILE A 104 0.11 -8.35 -0.73
C ILE A 104 0.98 -8.02 -1.92
N ARG A 105 1.78 -8.98 -2.35
CA ARG A 105 2.44 -8.97 -3.65
C ARG A 105 1.63 -9.82 -4.61
N LEU A 106 1.30 -9.27 -5.77
CA LEU A 106 0.80 -10.05 -6.90
C LEU A 106 2.01 -10.43 -7.75
N VAL A 107 2.31 -11.72 -7.81
CA VAL A 107 3.59 -12.24 -8.29
C VAL A 107 3.40 -13.03 -9.57
N ASP A 108 4.26 -12.80 -10.55
CA ASP A 108 4.41 -13.66 -11.71
C ASP A 108 5.22 -14.91 -11.33
N ARG A 109 4.68 -16.10 -11.59
CA ARG A 109 5.27 -17.39 -11.20
C ARG A 109 6.60 -17.67 -11.90
N PHE A 110 6.82 -17.10 -13.07
CA PHE A 110 7.93 -17.49 -13.96
C PHE A 110 8.91 -16.34 -14.23
N GLY A 111 8.46 -15.09 -14.13
CA GLY A 111 9.28 -13.91 -14.30
C GLY A 111 10.15 -13.63 -13.09
N THR A 112 11.45 -13.45 -13.30
CA THR A 112 12.41 -13.06 -12.26
C THR A 112 13.14 -11.77 -12.65
N LYS A 113 13.58 -11.03 -11.63
CA LYS A 113 14.46 -9.86 -11.75
C LYS A 113 15.69 -10.04 -10.87
N GLU A 114 16.83 -9.56 -11.37
CA GLU A 114 18.08 -9.53 -10.61
C GLU A 114 18.01 -8.42 -9.55
N ILE A 115 18.42 -8.75 -8.33
CA ILE A 115 18.55 -7.84 -7.18
C ILE A 115 19.93 -8.01 -6.54
N GLU A 116 20.33 -7.10 -5.65
CA GLU A 116 21.64 -7.19 -4.97
C GLU A 116 21.85 -8.52 -4.23
N GLU A 117 20.78 -9.12 -3.71
CA GLU A 117 20.80 -10.37 -2.94
C GLU A 117 20.54 -11.63 -3.80
N GLY A 118 20.56 -11.50 -5.14
CA GLY A 118 20.36 -12.61 -6.08
C GLY A 118 19.22 -12.35 -7.06
N ASN A 119 18.19 -13.20 -7.04
CA ASN A 119 17.02 -13.07 -7.91
C ASN A 119 15.75 -13.02 -7.07
N ASP A 120 14.84 -12.12 -7.42
CA ASP A 120 13.48 -12.09 -6.90
C ASP A 120 12.49 -12.32 -8.05
N PHE A 121 11.25 -12.68 -7.73
CA PHE A 121 10.19 -12.74 -8.73
C PHE A 121 9.78 -11.33 -9.15
N ILE A 122 9.19 -11.21 -10.34
CA ILE A 122 8.55 -9.95 -10.75
C ILE A 122 7.17 -9.89 -10.08
N PHE A 123 6.90 -8.78 -9.39
CA PHE A 123 5.66 -8.58 -8.67
C PHE A 123 5.20 -7.12 -8.75
N ILE A 124 3.94 -6.89 -8.36
CA ILE A 124 3.42 -5.57 -8.06
C ILE A 124 2.92 -5.53 -6.61
N ASP A 125 3.05 -4.39 -5.94
CA ASP A 125 2.68 -4.22 -4.54
C ASP A 125 1.26 -3.67 -4.40
N ILE A 126 0.43 -4.38 -3.63
CA ILE A 126 -0.93 -4.00 -3.31
C ILE A 126 -0.97 -3.57 -1.85
N PHE A 127 -1.09 -2.27 -1.60
CA PHE A 127 -1.07 -1.71 -0.26
C PHE A 127 -2.50 -1.54 0.30
N PRO A 128 -2.85 -2.19 1.43
CA PRO A 128 -4.14 -1.97 2.08
C PRO A 128 -4.26 -0.57 2.69
N VAL A 129 -5.33 0.15 2.35
CA VAL A 129 -5.63 1.47 2.93
C VAL A 129 -6.94 1.49 3.68
N LEU A 130 -6.98 2.28 4.76
CA LEU A 130 -8.16 2.49 5.57
C LEU A 130 -8.74 3.88 5.35
N ARG A 131 -10.08 3.94 5.38
CA ARG A 131 -10.84 5.19 5.42
C ARG A 131 -11.12 5.60 6.86
N PHE A 132 -10.79 6.83 7.24
CA PHE A 132 -10.97 7.33 8.62
C PHE A 132 -11.41 8.80 8.73
N PRO A 133 -11.89 9.22 9.92
CA PRO A 133 -12.30 10.59 10.17
C PRO A 133 -11.12 11.55 10.40
N LEU A 134 -11.40 12.86 10.29
CA LEU A 134 -10.42 13.93 10.58
C LEU A 134 -9.83 13.79 12.00
N GLY A 135 -10.64 13.40 12.99
CA GLY A 135 -10.18 13.19 14.36
C GLY A 135 -9.03 12.18 14.43
N ARG A 136 -9.13 11.04 13.73
CA ARG A 136 -8.06 10.04 13.66
C ARG A 136 -6.80 10.56 12.94
N LYS A 137 -6.96 11.42 11.93
CA LYS A 137 -5.83 12.11 11.26
C LYS A 137 -5.08 13.01 12.25
N LEU A 138 -5.80 13.86 12.97
CA LEU A 138 -5.23 14.76 13.98
C LEU A 138 -4.61 13.98 15.12
N LEU A 139 -5.26 12.90 15.57
CA LEU A 139 -4.73 12.02 16.59
C LEU A 139 -3.43 11.36 16.16
N ARG A 140 -3.31 10.88 14.91
CA ARG A 140 -2.04 10.33 14.41
C ARG A 140 -0.92 11.37 14.44
N LYS A 141 -1.20 12.60 13.99
CA LYS A 141 -0.24 13.71 14.09
C LYS A 141 0.15 14.02 15.54
N ALA A 142 -0.82 14.01 16.46
CA ALA A 142 -0.56 14.22 17.89
C ALA A 142 0.16 13.03 18.53
N TRP A 143 -0.11 11.80 18.11
CA TRP A 143 0.60 10.59 18.55
C TRP A 143 2.04 10.51 18.01
N MET A 144 2.40 11.27 16.96
CA MET A 144 3.83 11.51 16.67
C MET A 144 4.55 12.16 17.86
N LEU A 145 3.81 12.88 18.71
CA LEU A 145 4.31 13.49 19.94
C LEU A 145 4.09 12.60 21.17
N ILE A 146 3.40 11.44 21.07
CA ILE A 146 3.01 10.60 22.22
C ILE A 146 3.27 9.11 21.87
N PRO A 147 4.37 8.50 22.36
CA PRO A 147 4.88 7.22 21.86
C PRO A 147 4.02 5.99 22.23
N PRO A 148 3.91 5.02 21.30
CA PRO A 148 4.13 3.60 21.63
C PRO A 148 5.26 2.98 20.80
N TYR A 149 5.85 3.72 19.86
CA TYR A 149 7.03 3.24 19.15
C TYR A 149 8.25 3.39 20.07
N PRO A 150 9.15 2.39 20.16
CA PRO A 150 10.49 2.66 20.65
C PRO A 150 11.00 3.79 19.78
N LEU A 151 11.17 4.97 20.39
CA LEU A 151 11.88 6.05 19.72
C LEU A 151 13.21 5.45 19.26
N PRO A 152 13.66 5.69 18.01
CA PRO A 152 14.92 5.13 17.52
C PRO A 152 16.01 5.33 18.57
N GLY A 153 16.88 4.31 18.70
CA GLY A 153 17.94 4.26 19.69
C GLY A 153 18.59 5.63 19.83
N VAL A 154 18.71 6.12 21.07
CA VAL A 154 19.17 7.47 21.36
C VAL A 154 20.60 7.61 20.83
N PRO A 155 20.88 8.48 19.85
CA PRO A 155 22.25 8.90 19.59
C PRO A 155 22.77 9.58 20.87
N GLY A 156 23.89 9.09 21.43
CA GLY A 156 24.39 9.52 22.75
C GLY A 156 24.62 11.03 22.89
N ASP A 157 24.78 11.71 21.75
CA ASP A 157 25.15 13.09 21.51
C ASP A 157 23.97 14.09 21.49
N LEU A 158 22.73 13.67 21.73
CA LEU A 158 21.60 14.63 21.75
C LEU A 158 21.78 15.74 22.82
N PRO A 159 21.52 17.02 22.48
CA PRO A 159 21.55 18.13 23.43
C PRO A 159 20.63 17.89 24.63
N VAL A 160 21.02 18.40 25.81
CA VAL A 160 20.27 18.22 27.07
C VAL A 160 18.81 18.66 26.95
N ILE A 161 18.54 19.74 26.22
CA ILE A 161 17.18 20.27 25.96
C ILE A 161 16.32 19.27 25.17
N ALA A 162 16.91 18.53 24.22
CA ALA A 162 16.22 17.51 23.45
C ALA A 162 15.91 16.28 24.33
N LYS A 163 16.85 15.90 25.22
CA LYS A 163 16.66 14.83 26.20
C LYS A 163 15.52 15.18 27.17
N THR A 164 15.50 16.38 27.75
CA THR A 164 14.46 16.80 28.72
C THR A 164 13.08 16.94 28.09
N ARG A 165 12.97 17.54 26.89
CA ARG A 165 11.68 17.57 26.14
C ARG A 165 11.10 16.17 25.91
N ARG A 166 11.95 15.21 25.57
CA ARG A 166 11.56 13.81 25.33
C ARG A 166 11.06 13.12 26.60
N TRP A 167 11.71 13.34 27.74
CA TRP A 167 11.24 12.84 29.04
C TRP A 167 9.87 13.40 29.43
N MET A 168 9.66 14.71 29.27
CA MET A 168 8.36 15.33 29.57
C MET A 168 7.24 14.74 28.70
N ILE A 169 7.51 14.54 27.40
CA ILE A 169 6.60 13.88 26.47
C ILE A 169 6.23 12.46 26.94
N GLN A 170 7.22 11.66 27.36
CA GLN A 170 6.99 10.30 27.84
C GLN A 170 6.18 10.27 29.14
N ALA A 171 6.50 11.14 30.10
CA ALA A 171 5.77 11.26 31.35
C ALA A 171 4.31 11.65 31.12
N ALA A 172 4.06 12.64 30.26
CA ALA A 172 2.71 13.03 29.85
C ALA A 172 1.96 11.87 29.17
N ALA A 173 2.64 11.10 28.31
CA ALA A 173 2.05 9.94 27.64
C ALA A 173 1.66 8.81 28.61
N ILE A 174 2.47 8.57 29.65
CA ILE A 174 2.18 7.59 30.71
C ILE A 174 1.00 8.06 31.56
N ALA A 175 0.99 9.33 31.97
CA ALA A 175 -0.11 9.92 32.72
C ALA A 175 -1.45 9.84 31.95
N LEU A 176 -1.45 10.22 30.67
CA LEU A 176 -2.63 10.13 29.78
C LEU A 176 -3.13 8.69 29.60
N ARG A 177 -2.23 7.69 29.64
CA ARG A 177 -2.60 6.27 29.64
C ARG A 177 -3.23 5.85 30.96
N GLY A 178 -2.64 6.25 32.09
CA GLY A 178 -3.11 5.88 33.44
C GLY A 178 -4.52 6.37 33.76
N ILE A 179 -4.92 7.54 33.27
CA ILE A 179 -6.26 8.10 33.50
C ILE A 179 -7.31 7.64 32.47
N GLY A 180 -6.98 6.71 31.57
CA GLY A 180 -7.91 6.22 30.54
C GLY A 180 -8.25 7.22 29.43
N ALA A 181 -7.74 8.47 29.50
CA ALA A 181 -8.00 9.52 28.49
C ALA A 181 -7.61 9.08 27.07
N THR A 182 -6.59 8.22 26.92
CA THR A 182 -6.24 7.64 25.61
C THR A 182 -7.37 6.84 24.96
N HIS A 183 -8.22 6.15 25.74
CA HIS A 183 -9.36 5.41 25.21
C HIS A 183 -10.47 6.36 24.73
N LEU A 184 -10.78 7.38 25.53
CA LEU A 184 -11.74 8.41 25.17
C LEU A 184 -11.30 9.18 23.93
N ILE A 185 -10.02 9.60 23.88
CA ILE A 185 -9.45 10.29 22.72
C ILE A 185 -9.54 9.40 21.47
N ARG A 186 -9.17 8.12 21.55
CA ARG A 186 -9.31 7.17 20.43
C ARG A 186 -10.76 7.03 19.98
N TYR A 187 -11.70 6.95 20.92
CA TYR A 187 -13.13 6.87 20.63
C TYR A 187 -13.62 8.14 19.91
N LEU A 188 -13.35 9.32 20.46
CA LEU A 188 -13.72 10.61 19.86
C LEU A 188 -13.12 10.79 18.46
N CYS A 189 -11.91 10.27 18.24
CA CYS A 189 -11.24 10.33 16.94
C CYS A 189 -11.84 9.39 15.88
N ARG A 190 -12.67 8.42 16.29
CA ARG A 190 -13.48 7.59 15.39
C ARG A 190 -14.82 8.24 15.02
N LEU A 191 -15.20 9.31 15.72
CA LEU A 191 -16.42 10.06 15.42
C LEU A 191 -16.22 10.97 14.20
N GLY A 192 -17.32 11.27 13.53
CA GLY A 192 -17.37 12.14 12.37
C GLY A 192 -17.23 11.42 11.03
N PRO A 193 -17.34 12.17 9.93
CA PRO A 193 -17.35 11.60 8.59
C PRO A 193 -15.97 11.05 8.23
N ARG A 194 -15.95 9.81 7.71
CA ARG A 194 -14.73 9.19 7.19
C ARG A 194 -14.44 9.76 5.80
N ARG A 195 -13.40 10.61 5.69
CA ARG A 195 -13.09 11.37 4.46
C ARG A 195 -11.64 11.24 4.00
N TYR A 196 -10.82 10.50 4.75
CA TYR A 196 -9.39 10.41 4.52
C TYR A 196 -8.96 8.95 4.38
N TRP A 197 -8.07 8.70 3.42
CA TRP A 197 -7.44 7.42 3.16
C TRP A 197 -5.96 7.48 3.55
N SER A 198 -5.46 6.40 4.14
CA SER A 198 -4.03 6.19 4.44
C SER A 198 -3.76 4.71 4.61
N TYR A 199 -2.52 4.35 4.34
CA TYR A 199 -1.93 3.08 4.70
C TYR A 199 -1.94 2.88 6.23
N ASP A 200 -2.23 1.66 6.71
CA ASP A 200 -2.38 1.37 8.15
C ASP A 200 -1.10 0.85 8.85
N LEU A 201 0.09 1.05 8.26
CA LEU A 201 1.39 0.74 8.88
C LEU A 201 2.11 2.03 9.37
N PRO A 202 3.24 1.93 10.12
CA PRO A 202 3.56 2.74 11.31
C PRO A 202 3.68 4.25 11.09
N VAL A 203 3.79 4.98 12.21
CA VAL A 203 3.89 6.46 12.36
C VAL A 203 4.84 7.20 11.40
N THR A 204 5.70 6.48 10.68
CA THR A 204 6.57 7.00 9.64
C THR A 204 5.82 7.45 8.38
N TRP A 205 4.65 6.88 8.05
CA TRP A 205 3.89 7.26 6.87
C TRP A 205 3.05 8.54 7.08
N ARG A 206 3.37 9.60 6.33
CA ARG A 206 2.77 10.94 6.47
C ARG A 206 1.71 11.29 5.42
N PHE A 207 1.42 10.40 4.48
CA PHE A 207 0.53 10.68 3.35
C PHE A 207 -0.93 10.40 3.71
N TYR A 208 -1.82 11.33 3.34
CA TYR A 208 -3.25 11.25 3.54
C TYR A 208 -3.95 11.73 2.27
N TYR A 209 -4.89 10.95 1.77
CA TYR A 209 -5.65 11.29 0.56
C TYR A 209 -7.09 11.60 0.94
N ARG A 210 -7.67 12.66 0.38
CA ARG A 210 -9.09 12.95 0.60
C ARG A 210 -9.93 12.10 -0.35
N ASP A 211 -11.17 11.80 0.03
CA ASP A 211 -12.10 11.08 -0.84
C ASP A 211 -12.19 11.71 -2.24
N ASP A 212 -12.26 13.03 -2.33
CA ASP A 212 -12.35 13.79 -3.59
C ASP A 212 -11.09 13.74 -4.47
N TRP A 213 -9.97 13.23 -3.93
CA TRP A 213 -8.73 13.05 -4.70
C TRP A 213 -8.58 11.63 -5.23
N VAL A 214 -9.27 10.68 -4.60
CA VAL A 214 -9.18 9.26 -4.90
C VAL A 214 -10.37 8.81 -5.74
N PHE A 215 -11.53 9.44 -5.53
CA PHE A 215 -12.79 9.10 -6.18
C PHE A 215 -13.58 10.36 -6.58
N PRO A 216 -14.40 10.30 -7.65
CA PRO A 216 -14.48 9.22 -8.61
C PRO A 216 -13.26 9.23 -9.54
N LEU A 217 -12.71 8.04 -9.81
CA LEU A 217 -11.96 7.83 -11.05
C LEU A 217 -12.91 8.27 -12.16
N LYS A 218 -12.66 9.43 -12.78
CA LYS A 218 -13.33 9.78 -14.02
C LYS A 218 -12.81 8.77 -15.04
N LEU A 219 -13.64 7.78 -15.35
CA LEU A 219 -13.51 6.96 -16.55
C LEU A 219 -13.57 7.88 -17.78
#